data_AF-A0A955XKC7-F1
#
_entry.id   AF-A0A955XKC7-F1
#
_cell.length_a   1.000
_cell.length_b   1.000
_cell.length_c   1.000
_cell.angle_alpha   90.00
_cell.angle_beta   90.00
_cell.angle_gamma   90.00
#
_symmetry.space_group_name_H-M   'P 1'
#
loop_
_entity.id
_entity.type
_entity.pdbx_description
1 polymer ?
#
loop_
_entity_poly.entity_id
_entity_poly.type
_entity_poly.pdbx_seq_one_letter_code
_entity_poly.pdbx_strand_id
1 'polypeptide(L)'
;MRILAVLLLFAARAAAAPTVAVTLDDLPFVGPLAPGDTRAAATERILAALTVRAVPVGVFVTCDRIGEGEEALIRRWQAAGAELGNHSTAHRAVDDLGPTAWAADVKACGARLEAIVGAGAVPWFRYPFLQRGRTPEARDAAAAAIAALGYRTAPVTIDTADW
;
A
#
# COMPACT_ATOMS: atom_id res chain seq x y z
N MET A 1 -52.52 41.97 12.38
CA MET A 1 -51.92 41.01 11.42
C MET A 1 -50.50 40.73 11.89
N ARG A 2 -50.23 39.54 12.45
CA ARG A 2 -48.93 39.16 13.05
C ARG A 2 -48.01 38.65 11.94
N ILE A 3 -46.89 39.33 11.69
CA ILE A 3 -45.86 38.86 10.77
C ILE A 3 -44.94 37.91 11.54
N LEU A 4 -44.94 36.64 11.15
CA LEU A 4 -44.03 35.61 11.67
C LEU A 4 -42.68 35.77 10.95
N ALA A 5 -41.64 36.15 11.68
CA ALA A 5 -40.27 36.15 11.16
C ALA A 5 -39.72 34.72 11.20
N VAL A 6 -39.49 34.12 10.03
CA VAL A 6 -38.79 32.83 9.92
C VAL A 6 -37.29 33.11 9.88
N LEU A 7 -36.60 32.82 10.98
CA LEU A 7 -35.14 32.80 11.02
C LEU A 7 -34.65 31.52 10.34
N LEU A 8 -34.13 31.66 9.12
CA LEU A 8 -33.34 30.63 8.45
C LEU A 8 -31.95 30.57 9.08
N LEU A 9 -31.73 29.62 9.99
CA LEU A 9 -30.38 29.26 10.44
C LEU A 9 -29.65 28.53 9.30
N PHE A 10 -28.74 29.23 8.62
CA PHE A 10 -27.71 28.57 7.83
C PHE A 10 -26.64 28.02 8.78
N ALA A 11 -26.70 26.73 9.07
CA ALA A 11 -25.58 26.03 9.69
C ALA A 11 -24.45 25.92 8.64
N ALA A 12 -23.42 26.76 8.77
CA ALA A 12 -22.19 26.61 8.01
C ALA A 12 -21.56 25.26 8.37
N ARG A 13 -21.64 24.29 7.45
CA ARG A 13 -20.98 23.00 7.61
C ARG A 13 -19.48 23.25 7.44
N ALA A 14 -18.72 23.22 8.54
CA ALA A 14 -17.27 23.27 8.47
C ALA A 14 -16.80 22.16 7.52
N ALA A 15 -16.12 22.52 6.44
CA ALA A 15 -15.52 21.54 5.55
C ALA A 15 -14.51 20.73 6.37
N ALA A 16 -14.60 19.40 6.32
CA ALA A 16 -13.64 18.54 6.97
C ALA A 16 -12.23 18.89 6.46
N ALA A 17 -11.26 18.96 7.38
CA ALA A 17 -9.88 19.18 6.99
C ALA A 17 -9.43 18.07 6.01
N PRO A 18 -8.62 18.39 4.99
CA PRO A 18 -8.11 17.38 4.07
C PRO A 18 -7.28 16.36 4.83
N THR A 19 -7.48 15.07 4.52
CA THR A 19 -6.71 13.96 5.09
C THR A 19 -5.75 13.40 4.06
N VAL A 20 -4.58 12.94 4.53
CA VAL A 20 -3.58 12.25 3.70
C VAL A 20 -3.32 10.87 4.30
N ALA A 21 -3.31 9.85 3.45
CA ALA A 21 -2.83 8.52 3.83
C ALA A 21 -1.33 8.44 3.55
N VAL A 22 -0.54 8.10 4.56
CA VAL A 22 0.90 7.87 4.39
C VAL A 22 1.10 6.42 3.96
N THR A 23 1.84 6.20 2.88
CA THR A 23 2.17 4.85 2.42
C THR A 23 3.63 4.70 2.06
N LEU A 24 4.17 3.50 2.26
CA LEU A 24 5.54 3.13 1.89
C LEU A 24 5.49 1.91 0.97
N ASP A 25 6.14 2.00 -0.18
CA ASP A 25 6.25 0.90 -1.12
C ASP A 25 7.58 0.15 -0.93
N ASP A 26 7.70 -1.02 -1.55
CA ASP A 26 8.93 -1.81 -1.62
C ASP A 26 9.49 -2.35 -0.29
N LEU A 27 8.59 -2.74 0.61
CA LEU A 27 8.96 -3.57 1.76
C LEU A 27 9.53 -4.94 1.32
N PRO A 28 10.36 -5.60 2.16
CA PRO A 28 10.76 -5.17 3.51
C PRO A 28 11.71 -3.97 3.54
N PHE A 29 12.47 -3.75 2.46
CA PHE A 29 13.38 -2.61 2.35
C PHE A 29 13.86 -2.42 0.90
N VAL A 30 13.99 -1.16 0.49
CA VAL A 30 14.66 -0.73 -0.74
C VAL A 30 15.55 0.48 -0.44
N GLY A 31 16.62 0.63 -1.22
CA GLY A 31 17.55 1.75 -1.08
C GLY A 31 18.79 1.43 -0.23
N PRO A 32 19.72 2.39 -0.16
CA PRO A 32 21.00 2.22 0.52
C PRO A 32 20.84 2.20 2.04
N LEU A 33 21.70 1.44 2.72
CA LEU A 33 21.89 1.52 4.17
C LEU A 33 23.10 2.37 4.50
N ALA A 34 23.06 3.05 5.64
CA ALA A 34 24.23 3.70 6.19
C ALA A 34 25.31 2.63 6.53
N PRO A 35 26.62 2.97 6.49
CA PRO A 35 27.66 2.05 6.89
C PRO A 35 27.43 1.49 8.29
N GLY A 36 27.41 0.16 8.42
CA GLY A 36 27.17 -0.55 9.68
C GLY A 36 25.69 -0.67 10.09
N ASP A 37 24.76 -0.17 9.28
CA ASP A 37 23.33 -0.28 9.54
C ASP A 37 22.74 -1.58 8.97
N THR A 38 21.57 -1.97 9.46
CA THR A 38 20.82 -3.14 8.99
C THR A 38 19.42 -2.74 8.55
N ARG A 39 18.81 -3.52 7.64
CA ARG A 39 17.40 -3.30 7.24
C ARG A 39 16.45 -3.36 8.43
N ALA A 40 16.74 -4.24 9.39
CA ALA A 40 15.97 -4.33 10.64
C ALA A 40 16.07 -3.04 11.45
N ALA A 41 17.29 -2.53 11.72
CA ALA A 41 17.48 -1.31 12.49
C ALA A 41 16.91 -0.08 11.77
N ALA A 42 17.06 0.01 10.45
CA ALA A 42 16.43 1.05 9.64
C ALA A 42 14.89 1.00 9.72
N THR A 43 14.31 -0.20 9.62
CA THR A 43 12.86 -0.42 9.80
C THR A 43 12.38 0.04 11.18
N GLU A 44 13.11 -0.31 12.25
CA GLU A 44 12.76 0.14 13.61
C GLU A 44 12.78 1.67 13.75
N ARG A 45 13.74 2.35 13.10
CA ARG A 45 13.78 3.82 13.11
C ARG A 45 12.55 4.43 12.42
N ILE A 46 12.09 3.84 11.32
CA ILE A 46 10.88 4.30 10.62
C ILE A 46 9.64 4.05 11.49
N LEU A 47 9.48 2.84 12.03
CA LEU A 47 8.38 2.48 12.91
C LEU A 47 8.31 3.38 14.16
N ALA A 48 9.46 3.66 14.79
CA ALA A 48 9.53 4.56 15.93
C ALA A 48 9.08 5.98 15.56
N ALA A 49 9.52 6.49 14.40
CA ALA A 49 9.14 7.82 13.93
C ALA A 49 7.63 7.96 13.66
N LEU A 50 7.01 6.93 13.05
CA LEU A 50 5.57 6.84 12.81
C LEU A 50 4.79 6.73 14.11
N THR A 51 5.23 5.87 15.03
CA THR A 51 4.59 5.61 16.32
C THR A 51 4.55 6.86 17.21
N VAL A 52 5.70 7.56 17.36
CA VAL A 52 5.78 8.79 18.16
C VAL A 52 4.86 9.89 17.63
N ARG A 53 4.58 9.88 16.32
CA ARG A 53 3.70 10.86 15.66
C ARG A 53 2.26 10.36 15.51
N ALA A 54 1.96 9.14 15.98
CA ALA A 54 0.68 8.47 15.80
C ALA A 54 0.18 8.51 14.34
N VAL A 55 1.08 8.25 13.39
CA VAL A 55 0.77 8.25 11.95
C VAL A 55 0.41 6.81 11.53
N PRO A 56 -0.85 6.53 11.16
CA PRO A 56 -1.21 5.27 10.52
C PRO A 56 -0.52 5.18 9.16
N VAL A 57 -0.11 3.97 8.77
CA VAL A 57 0.64 3.75 7.53
C VAL A 57 0.11 2.54 6.80
N GLY A 58 -0.02 2.67 5.47
CA GLY A 58 -0.16 1.54 4.57
C GLY A 58 1.20 1.15 4.00
N VAL A 59 1.55 -0.14 3.94
CA VAL A 59 2.84 -0.58 3.43
C VAL A 59 2.69 -1.67 2.38
N PHE A 60 3.42 -1.56 1.27
CA PHE A 60 3.30 -2.47 0.13
C PHE A 60 4.55 -3.33 0.00
N VAL A 61 4.37 -4.65 0.08
CA VAL A 61 5.47 -5.62 0.11
C VAL A 61 5.74 -6.17 -1.28
N THR A 62 6.99 -6.06 -1.73
CA THR A 62 7.48 -6.79 -2.89
C THR A 62 8.05 -8.12 -2.43
N CYS A 63 7.44 -9.23 -2.84
CA CYS A 63 7.81 -10.52 -2.26
C CYS A 63 9.25 -10.97 -2.58
N ASP A 64 9.80 -10.67 -3.76
CA ASP A 64 11.20 -11.03 -4.07
C ASP A 64 12.23 -10.25 -3.26
N ARG A 65 11.82 -9.16 -2.60
CA ARG A 65 12.68 -8.41 -1.69
C ARG A 65 12.74 -9.01 -0.29
N ILE A 66 11.87 -9.96 0.04
CA ILE A 66 11.88 -10.65 1.33
C ILE A 66 13.04 -11.66 1.33
N GLY A 67 14.17 -11.22 1.89
CA GLY A 67 15.35 -12.06 2.12
C GLY A 67 15.16 -13.08 3.23
N GLU A 68 16.19 -13.90 3.43
CA GLU A 68 16.20 -14.90 4.49
C GLU A 68 16.02 -14.25 5.88
N GLY A 69 15.06 -14.76 6.65
CA GLY A 69 14.73 -14.23 7.98
C GLY A 69 13.94 -12.90 7.98
N GLU A 70 13.74 -12.25 6.83
CA GLU A 70 13.09 -10.92 6.77
C GLU A 70 11.56 -10.96 6.85
N GLU A 71 10.94 -12.15 6.85
CA GLU A 71 9.52 -12.28 7.17
C GLU A 71 9.19 -11.70 8.55
N ALA A 72 10.15 -11.75 9.48
CA ALA A 72 10.00 -11.13 10.79
C ALA A 72 9.81 -9.60 10.70
N LEU A 73 10.35 -8.94 9.67
CA LEU A 73 10.14 -7.51 9.44
C LEU A 73 8.70 -7.23 8.99
N ILE A 74 8.13 -8.07 8.13
CA ILE A 74 6.72 -7.94 7.72
C ILE A 74 5.79 -8.13 8.93
N ARG A 75 6.06 -9.12 9.78
CA ARG A 75 5.32 -9.31 11.03
C ARG A 75 5.46 -8.13 11.99
N ARG A 76 6.64 -7.46 12.03
CA ARG A 76 6.83 -6.24 12.85
C ARG A 76 5.99 -5.08 12.34
N TRP A 77 5.93 -4.86 11.02
CA TRP A 77 5.03 -3.86 10.43
C TRP A 77 3.56 -4.13 10.80
N GLN A 78 3.11 -5.39 10.69
CA GLN A 78 1.76 -5.79 11.10
C GLN A 78 1.52 -5.52 12.60
N ALA A 79 2.46 -5.91 13.47
CA ALA A 79 2.36 -5.71 14.92
C ALA A 79 2.34 -4.22 15.32
N ALA A 80 2.97 -3.35 14.52
CA ALA A 80 2.93 -1.90 14.69
C ALA A 80 1.62 -1.26 14.17
N GLY A 81 0.68 -2.06 13.64
CA GLY A 81 -0.62 -1.58 13.16
C GLY A 81 -0.60 -1.06 11.72
N ALA A 82 0.43 -1.38 10.94
CA ALA A 82 0.44 -1.02 9.52
C ALA A 82 -0.59 -1.84 8.73
N GLU A 83 -1.30 -1.18 7.81
CA GLU A 83 -2.14 -1.87 6.83
C GLU A 83 -1.26 -2.44 5.72
N LEU A 84 -1.27 -3.76 5.53
CA LEU A 84 -0.43 -4.41 4.54
C LEU A 84 -1.07 -4.43 3.16
N GLY A 85 -0.24 -4.23 2.14
CA GLY A 85 -0.58 -4.35 0.73
C GLY A 85 0.40 -5.23 -0.02
N ASN A 86 -0.09 -5.85 -1.08
CA ASN A 86 0.70 -6.64 -2.03
C ASN A 86 1.25 -5.70 -3.12
N HIS A 87 2.56 -5.78 -3.38
CA HIS A 87 3.25 -5.04 -4.44
C HIS A 87 3.83 -5.92 -5.55
N SER A 88 3.20 -7.09 -5.74
CA SER A 88 3.64 -8.14 -6.66
C SER A 88 4.91 -8.87 -6.19
N THR A 89 5.25 -9.98 -6.85
CA THR A 89 6.43 -10.76 -6.51
C THR A 89 7.68 -10.13 -7.07
N ALA A 90 7.75 -9.98 -8.40
CA ALA A 90 8.94 -9.50 -9.11
C ALA A 90 9.02 -7.98 -9.30
N HIS A 91 8.03 -7.21 -8.80
CA HIS A 91 7.94 -5.76 -8.98
C HIS A 91 8.04 -5.33 -10.47
N ARG A 92 7.27 -6.01 -11.32
CA ARG A 92 7.22 -5.76 -12.77
C ARG A 92 5.89 -5.13 -13.16
N ALA A 93 5.93 -4.28 -14.19
CA ALA A 93 4.73 -3.71 -14.77
C ALA A 93 3.88 -4.79 -15.48
N VAL A 94 2.58 -4.53 -15.61
CA VAL A 94 1.66 -5.41 -16.36
C VAL A 94 2.18 -5.66 -17.78
N ASP A 95 2.71 -4.63 -18.44
CA ASP A 95 3.20 -4.67 -19.81
C ASP A 95 4.52 -5.45 -19.98
N ASP A 96 5.29 -5.63 -18.91
CA ASP A 96 6.57 -6.35 -18.95
C ASP A 96 6.35 -7.87 -18.98
N LEU A 97 5.37 -8.35 -18.21
CA LEU A 97 5.06 -9.78 -18.08
C LEU A 97 3.89 -10.20 -18.98
N GLY A 98 3.04 -9.24 -19.37
CA GLY A 98 1.72 -9.51 -19.91
C GLY A 98 0.68 -9.81 -18.81
N PRO A 99 -0.61 -9.50 -19.02
CA PRO A 99 -1.63 -9.54 -17.97
C PRO A 99 -1.75 -10.89 -17.25
N THR A 100 -1.64 -12.01 -17.96
CA THR A 100 -1.77 -13.35 -17.39
C THR A 100 -0.61 -13.69 -16.45
N ALA A 101 0.63 -13.50 -16.89
CA ALA A 101 1.80 -13.80 -16.07
C ALA A 101 1.91 -12.82 -14.90
N TRP A 102 1.56 -11.54 -15.12
CA TRP A 102 1.48 -10.56 -14.07
C TRP A 102 0.44 -10.92 -12.99
N ALA A 103 -0.76 -11.40 -13.38
CA ALA A 103 -1.76 -11.84 -12.40
C ALA A 103 -1.28 -13.05 -11.57
N ALA A 104 -0.52 -13.96 -12.18
CA ALA A 104 0.11 -15.07 -11.47
C ALA A 104 1.19 -14.58 -10.49
N ASP A 105 1.99 -13.59 -10.89
CA ASP A 105 2.99 -12.93 -10.04
C ASP A 105 2.35 -12.25 -8.81
N VAL A 106 1.24 -11.54 -9.00
CA VAL A 106 0.46 -10.94 -7.90
C VAL A 106 -0.10 -12.01 -6.96
N LYS A 107 -0.71 -13.07 -7.52
CA LYS A 107 -1.27 -14.18 -6.73
C LYS A 107 -0.21 -14.89 -5.90
N ALA A 108 0.98 -15.12 -6.47
CA ALA A 108 2.09 -15.75 -5.76
C ALA A 108 2.52 -14.92 -4.53
N CYS A 109 2.65 -13.60 -4.69
CA CYS A 109 2.97 -12.74 -3.55
C CYS A 109 1.86 -12.75 -2.51
N GLY A 110 0.60 -12.72 -2.94
CA GLY A 110 -0.57 -12.82 -2.05
C GLY A 110 -0.52 -14.04 -1.15
N ALA A 111 -0.34 -15.23 -1.74
CA ALA A 111 -0.23 -16.47 -1.00
C ALA A 111 0.95 -16.48 -0.02
N ARG A 112 2.11 -15.91 -0.41
CA ARG A 112 3.28 -15.79 0.46
C ARG A 112 3.00 -14.85 1.64
N LEU A 113 2.39 -13.70 1.41
CA LEU A 113 2.08 -12.76 2.48
C LEU A 113 1.06 -13.33 3.46
N GLU A 114 0.00 -13.98 2.98
CA GLU A 114 -0.97 -14.65 3.85
C GLU A 114 -0.35 -15.76 4.70
N ALA A 115 0.65 -16.48 4.17
CA ALA A 115 1.41 -17.44 4.97
C ALA A 115 2.26 -16.78 6.08
N ILE A 116 2.70 -15.52 5.89
CA ILE A 116 3.53 -14.77 6.85
C ILE A 116 2.67 -14.11 7.94
N VAL A 117 1.53 -13.51 7.55
CA VAL A 117 0.74 -12.59 8.39
C VAL A 117 -0.71 -13.04 8.65
N GLY A 118 -1.15 -14.15 8.06
CA GLY A 118 -2.49 -14.68 8.18
C GLY A 118 -3.40 -14.34 7.00
N ALA A 119 -4.39 -15.20 6.76
CA ALA A 119 -5.36 -15.06 5.67
C ALA A 119 -6.19 -13.77 5.81
N GLY A 120 -6.39 -13.06 4.70
CA GLY A 120 -7.18 -11.83 4.68
C GLY A 120 -6.51 -10.60 5.31
N ALA A 121 -5.26 -10.72 5.78
CA ALA A 121 -4.53 -9.61 6.40
C ALA A 121 -3.93 -8.60 5.40
N VAL A 122 -4.07 -8.86 4.08
CA VAL A 122 -3.49 -8.02 3.01
C VAL A 122 -4.57 -7.64 2.00
N PRO A 123 -5.46 -6.68 2.31
CA PRO A 123 -6.59 -6.34 1.45
C PRO A 123 -6.22 -5.38 0.30
N TRP A 124 -5.02 -4.79 0.33
CA TRP A 124 -4.61 -3.75 -0.61
C TRP A 124 -3.64 -4.27 -1.68
N PHE A 125 -3.70 -3.64 -2.85
CA PHE A 125 -2.72 -3.86 -3.91
C PHE A 125 -2.26 -2.52 -4.49
N ARG A 126 -0.97 -2.41 -4.82
CA ARG A 126 -0.44 -1.30 -5.61
C ARG A 126 0.34 -1.83 -6.80
N TYR A 127 0.07 -1.26 -7.97
CA TYR A 127 0.78 -1.59 -9.19
C TYR A 127 2.23 -1.10 -9.11
N PRO A 128 3.23 -1.96 -9.37
CA PRO A 128 4.60 -1.51 -9.58
C PRO A 128 4.66 -0.36 -10.60
N PHE A 129 5.42 0.69 -10.26
CA PHE A 129 5.55 1.91 -11.07
C PHE A 129 4.23 2.64 -11.37
N LEU A 130 3.15 2.31 -10.65
CA LEU A 130 1.77 2.76 -10.92
C LEU A 130 1.26 2.40 -12.33
N GLN A 131 1.94 1.46 -13.01
CA GLN A 131 1.64 1.07 -14.39
C GLN A 131 0.58 -0.02 -14.44
N ARG A 132 -0.63 0.35 -14.88
CA ARG A 132 -1.81 -0.53 -14.92
C ARG A 132 -1.99 -1.29 -16.24
N GLY A 133 -1.09 -1.15 -17.21
CA GLY A 133 -1.28 -1.61 -18.58
C GLY A 133 -1.34 -0.43 -19.57
N ARG A 134 -0.70 -0.55 -20.73
CA ARG A 134 -0.70 0.51 -21.75
C ARG A 134 -1.97 0.55 -22.60
N THR A 135 -2.57 -0.60 -22.92
CA THR A 135 -3.82 -0.69 -23.71
C THR A 135 -5.06 -0.82 -22.82
N PRO A 136 -6.26 -0.45 -23.30
CA PRO A 136 -7.51 -0.70 -22.58
C PRO A 136 -7.68 -2.16 -22.17
N GLU A 137 -7.38 -3.09 -23.07
CA GLU A 137 -7.53 -4.53 -22.83
C GLU A 137 -6.60 -5.01 -21.71
N ALA A 138 -5.35 -4.53 -21.69
CA ALA A 138 -4.39 -4.85 -20.63
C ALA A 138 -4.83 -4.28 -19.27
N ARG A 139 -5.38 -3.05 -19.25
CA ARG A 139 -5.90 -2.41 -18.03
C ARG A 139 -7.10 -3.14 -17.48
N ASP A 140 -8.04 -3.51 -18.34
CA ASP A 140 -9.26 -4.22 -17.95
C ASP A 140 -8.91 -5.62 -17.43
N ALA A 141 -8.00 -6.33 -18.10
CA ALA A 141 -7.51 -7.63 -17.65
C ALA A 141 -6.81 -7.52 -16.29
N ALA A 142 -5.94 -6.53 -16.09
CA ALA A 142 -5.25 -6.33 -14.82
C ALA A 142 -6.21 -5.93 -13.70
N ALA A 143 -7.17 -5.05 -13.95
CA ALA A 143 -8.18 -4.65 -12.97
C ALA A 143 -9.08 -5.83 -12.58
N ALA A 144 -9.51 -6.64 -13.55
CA ALA A 144 -10.29 -7.85 -13.31
C ALA A 144 -9.51 -8.87 -12.47
N ALA A 145 -8.21 -9.04 -12.73
CA ALA A 145 -7.36 -9.93 -11.94
C ALA A 145 -7.24 -9.47 -10.47
N ILE A 146 -7.01 -8.17 -10.23
CA ILE A 146 -6.96 -7.60 -8.88
C ILE A 146 -8.28 -7.79 -8.13
N ALA A 147 -9.40 -7.53 -8.79
CA ALA A 147 -10.72 -7.74 -8.19
C ALA A 147 -11.00 -9.22 -7.89
N ALA A 148 -10.65 -10.13 -8.81
CA ALA A 148 -10.84 -11.57 -8.63
C ALA A 148 -9.98 -12.15 -7.48
N LEU A 149 -8.83 -11.54 -7.21
CA LEU A 149 -7.97 -11.87 -6.07
C LEU A 149 -8.42 -11.20 -4.76
N GLY A 150 -9.50 -10.40 -4.78
CA GLY A 150 -10.06 -9.77 -3.58
C GLY A 150 -9.36 -8.48 -3.15
N TYR A 151 -8.45 -7.95 -3.95
CA TYR A 151 -7.69 -6.74 -3.61
C TYR A 151 -8.44 -5.46 -3.94
N ARG A 152 -8.15 -4.43 -3.14
CA ARG A 152 -8.49 -3.03 -3.43
C ARG A 152 -7.23 -2.30 -3.92
N THR A 153 -7.32 -1.62 -5.06
CA THR A 153 -6.19 -0.81 -5.53
C THR A 153 -6.01 0.43 -4.66
N ALA A 154 -4.79 0.65 -4.17
CA ALA A 154 -4.41 1.86 -3.45
C ALA A 154 -3.78 2.88 -4.42
N PRO A 155 -4.43 4.02 -4.72
CA PRO A 155 -3.88 5.04 -5.60
C PRO A 155 -2.75 5.84 -4.93
N VAL A 156 -2.02 6.62 -5.72
CA VAL A 156 -1.05 7.63 -5.29
C VAL A 156 -1.45 8.97 -5.92
N THR A 157 -1.46 10.03 -5.11
CA THR A 157 -1.82 11.40 -5.55
C THR A 157 -0.74 12.44 -5.24
N ILE A 158 0.20 12.09 -4.36
CA ILE A 158 1.37 12.87 -3.97
C ILE A 158 2.53 11.87 -3.89
N ASP A 159 3.66 12.20 -4.49
CA ASP A 159 4.89 11.38 -4.50
C ASP A 159 6.06 12.23 -3.98
N THR A 160 6.92 11.62 -3.17
CA THR A 160 8.12 12.21 -2.57
C THR A 160 9.37 12.10 -3.46
N ALA A 161 9.35 11.22 -4.48
CA ALA A 161 10.49 10.93 -5.36
C ALA A 161 11.78 10.59 -4.58
N ASP A 162 11.65 9.74 -3.56
CA ASP A 162 12.72 9.34 -2.64
C ASP A 162 13.50 8.08 -3.07
N TRP A 163 13.18 7.54 -4.25
CA TRP A 163 13.76 6.33 -4.84
C TRP A 163 15.12 6.53 -5.52
#